data_AF-A0A855Y0Z6-F1
#
_entry.id   AF-A0A855Y0Z6-F1
#
_cell.length_a   1.000
_cell.length_b   1.000
_cell.length_c   1.000
_cell.angle_alpha   90.00
_cell.angle_beta   90.00
_cell.angle_gamma   90.00
#
_symmetry.space_group_name_H-M   'P 1'
#
loop_
_entity.id
_entity.type
_entity.pdbx_description
1 polymer ?
#
loop_
_entity_poly.entity_id
_entity_poly.type
_entity_poly.pdbx_seq_one_letter_code
_entity_poly.pdbx_strand_id
1 'polypeptide(L)'
;MKVKRIVTNIHTENVAAAKSFYQDVLELDLLMNQGWIETYGLLGEDNVQISVATQGGSNTPTPDLSIEVDDVDVVYERMKRAGYYNRI
;
A
#
# COMPACT_ATOMS: atom_id res chain seq x y z
N MET A 1 -3.84 18.14 6.59
CA MET A 1 -3.84 17.43 5.31
C MET A 1 -2.46 17.50 4.69
N LYS A 2 -1.71 16.44 4.93
CA LYS A 2 -0.40 16.13 4.40
C LYS A 2 -0.38 14.65 4.02
N VAL A 3 0.15 14.34 2.84
CA VAL A 3 0.51 12.97 2.47
C VAL A 3 1.71 12.55 3.30
N LYS A 4 1.57 11.44 4.03
CA LYS A 4 2.63 10.87 4.86
C LYS A 4 3.55 9.97 4.05
N ARG A 5 2.96 9.06 3.26
CA ARG A 5 3.69 8.16 2.36
C ARG A 5 2.79 7.69 1.21
N ILE A 6 3.44 7.26 0.12
CA ILE A 6 2.83 6.61 -1.02
C ILE A 6 3.51 5.25 -1.16
N VAL A 7 2.73 4.18 -1.16
CA VAL A 7 3.21 2.80 -1.24
C VAL A 7 2.68 2.19 -2.53
N THR A 8 3.56 1.62 -3.34
CA THR A 8 3.13 0.85 -4.52
C THR A 8 2.68 -0.53 -4.07
N ASN A 9 1.58 -1.03 -4.63
CA ASN A 9 1.15 -2.40 -4.39
C ASN A 9 1.28 -3.23 -5.69
N ILE A 10 1.95 -4.37 -5.59
CA ILE A 10 2.08 -5.35 -6.67
C ILE A 10 1.04 -6.44 -6.46
N HIS A 11 0.19 -6.65 -7.46
CA HIS A 11 -0.73 -7.77 -7.45
C HIS A 11 -0.03 -9.11 -7.74
N THR A 12 -0.35 -10.15 -6.99
CA THR A 12 0.11 -11.54 -7.21
C THR A 12 -0.88 -12.54 -6.61
N GLU A 13 -0.92 -13.76 -7.13
CA GLU A 13 -1.65 -14.88 -6.50
C GLU A 13 -0.82 -15.58 -5.40
N ASN A 14 0.48 -15.29 -5.31
CA ASN A 14 1.38 -15.88 -4.33
C ASN A 14 2.19 -14.80 -3.61
N VAL A 15 1.64 -14.27 -2.52
CA VAL A 15 2.27 -13.20 -1.71
C VAL A 15 3.59 -13.69 -1.10
N ALA A 16 3.62 -14.92 -0.57
CA ALA A 16 4.79 -15.47 0.12
C ALA A 16 6.03 -15.58 -0.78
N ALA A 17 5.87 -15.63 -2.11
CA ALA A 17 6.99 -15.63 -3.05
C ALA A 17 7.80 -14.31 -3.01
N ALA A 18 7.18 -13.20 -2.61
CA ALA A 18 7.79 -11.87 -2.52
C ALA A 18 9.00 -11.85 -1.58
N LYS A 19 8.95 -12.62 -0.49
CA LYS A 19 10.02 -12.69 0.52
C LYS A 19 11.39 -12.96 -0.10
N SER A 20 11.46 -13.91 -1.03
CA SER A 20 12.72 -14.32 -1.66
C SER A 20 13.46 -13.20 -2.37
N PHE A 21 12.73 -12.19 -2.85
CA PHE A 21 13.31 -11.04 -3.55
C PHE A 21 13.42 -9.83 -2.63
N TYR A 22 12.30 -9.40 -2.03
CA TYR A 22 12.28 -8.14 -1.28
C TYR A 22 13.00 -8.24 0.05
N GLN A 23 12.90 -9.38 0.74
CA GLN A 23 13.58 -9.55 2.03
C GLN A 23 14.93 -10.24 1.87
N ASP A 24 15.02 -11.35 1.14
CA ASP A 24 16.25 -12.15 1.14
C ASP A 24 17.34 -11.58 0.21
N VAL A 25 16.98 -10.95 -0.91
CA VAL A 25 17.94 -10.36 -1.87
C VAL A 25 18.15 -8.86 -1.61
N LEU A 26 17.08 -8.12 -1.35
CA LEU A 26 17.14 -6.66 -1.14
C LEU A 26 17.26 -6.26 0.33
N GLU A 27 17.23 -7.22 1.26
CA GLU A 27 17.37 -7.00 2.71
C GLU A 27 16.34 -6.01 3.29
N LEU A 28 15.14 -5.92 2.70
CA LEU A 28 14.04 -5.16 3.28
C LEU A 28 13.38 -5.92 4.43
N ASP A 29 13.00 -5.21 5.47
CA ASP A 29 12.26 -5.74 6.60
C ASP A 29 10.80 -6.02 6.21
N LEU A 30 10.24 -7.11 6.73
CA LEU A 30 8.80 -7.36 6.68
C LEU A 30 8.10 -6.48 7.73
N LEU A 31 7.50 -5.38 7.28
CA LEU A 31 6.87 -4.36 8.13
C LEU A 31 5.42 -4.73 8.50
N MET A 32 4.72 -5.44 7.62
CA MET A 32 3.34 -5.85 7.83
C MET A 32 3.05 -7.17 7.12
N ASN A 33 2.26 -8.04 7.74
CA ASN A 33 1.71 -9.24 7.13
C ASN A 33 0.25 -9.44 7.59
N GLN A 34 -0.69 -9.52 6.64
CA GLN A 34 -2.10 -9.84 6.89
C GLN A 34 -2.58 -11.10 6.14
N GLY A 35 -1.66 -11.93 5.66
CA GLY A 35 -1.93 -13.13 4.88
C GLY A 35 -2.25 -12.86 3.40
N TRP A 36 -3.09 -11.86 3.11
CA TRP A 36 -3.43 -11.45 1.73
C TRP A 36 -2.55 -10.31 1.20
N ILE A 37 -1.79 -9.66 2.08
CA ILE A 37 -0.84 -8.58 1.76
C ILE A 37 0.36 -8.66 2.69
N GLU A 38 1.53 -8.44 2.12
CA GLU A 38 2.79 -8.22 2.82
C GLU A 38 3.38 -6.87 2.39
N THR A 39 3.92 -6.12 3.35
CA THR A 39 4.64 -4.86 3.08
C THR A 39 6.07 -4.99 3.53
N TYR A 40 6.99 -4.71 2.62
CA TYR A 40 8.43 -4.72 2.82
C TYR A 40 8.96 -3.29 2.79
N GLY A 41 9.96 -2.97 3.63
CA GLY A 41 10.58 -1.65 3.63
C GLY A 41 11.79 -1.56 4.54
N LEU A 42 12.33 -0.35 4.70
CA LEU A 42 13.44 -0.08 5.60
C LEU A 42 12.92 0.42 6.96
N LEU A 43 13.27 -0.27 8.05
CA LEU A 43 12.93 0.18 9.40
C LEU A 43 13.50 1.59 9.68
N GLY A 44 12.63 2.51 10.09
CA GLY A 44 12.99 3.91 10.37
C GLY A 44 12.99 4.83 9.15
N GLU A 45 12.77 4.29 7.94
CA GLU A 45 12.61 5.08 6.72
C GLU A 45 11.21 4.86 6.12
N ASP A 46 10.22 5.60 6.61
CA ASP A 46 8.80 5.45 6.24
C ASP A 46 8.50 5.63 4.74
N ASN A 47 9.44 6.20 3.98
CA ASN A 47 9.30 6.47 2.55
C ASN A 47 9.74 5.31 1.64
N VAL A 48 10.44 4.30 2.16
CA VAL A 48 10.91 3.14 1.38
C VAL A 48 10.06 1.94 1.72
N GLN A 49 8.94 1.79 1.00
CA GLN A 49 8.01 0.68 1.20
C GLN A 49 7.41 0.19 -0.11
N ILE A 50 7.17 -1.11 -0.18
CA ILE A 50 6.44 -1.77 -1.25
C ILE A 50 5.54 -2.85 -0.67
N SER A 51 4.33 -2.94 -1.20
CA SER A 51 3.38 -3.97 -0.82
C SER A 51 3.20 -4.98 -1.94
N VAL A 52 2.94 -6.23 -1.56
CA VAL A 52 2.59 -7.30 -2.49
C VAL A 52 1.31 -7.96 -1.96
N ALA A 53 0.28 -8.08 -2.80
CA ALA A 53 -1.06 -8.47 -2.33
C ALA A 53 -1.85 -9.28 -3.36
N THR A 54 -2.77 -10.12 -2.89
CA THR A 54 -3.76 -10.83 -3.72
C THR A 54 -5.05 -10.04 -3.92
N GLN A 55 -5.34 -9.08 -3.05
CA GLN A 55 -6.54 -8.24 -3.09
C GLN A 55 -6.24 -6.86 -2.45
N GLY A 56 -7.23 -5.96 -2.41
CA GLY A 56 -7.17 -4.66 -1.73
C GLY A 56 -7.79 -4.66 -0.32
N GLY A 57 -8.27 -5.81 0.14
CA GLY A 57 -9.05 -5.97 1.37
C GLY A 57 -10.55 -6.12 1.05
N SER A 58 -11.27 -6.93 1.82
CA SER A 58 -12.69 -7.23 1.59
C SER A 58 -13.00 -7.72 0.16
N ASN A 59 -12.08 -8.48 -0.43
CA ASN A 59 -12.10 -8.99 -1.81
C ASN A 59 -12.15 -7.92 -2.89
N THR A 60 -11.76 -6.67 -2.58
CA THR A 60 -11.59 -5.64 -3.60
C THR A 60 -10.37 -5.93 -4.47
N PRO A 61 -10.32 -5.43 -5.72
CA PRO A 61 -9.09 -5.49 -6.51
C PRO A 61 -7.93 -4.82 -5.78
N THR A 62 -6.71 -5.34 -5.95
CA THR A 62 -5.51 -4.70 -5.43
C THR A 62 -5.38 -3.30 -6.06
N PRO A 63 -5.34 -2.21 -5.25
CA PRO A 63 -5.13 -0.88 -5.79
C PRO A 63 -3.67 -0.72 -6.23
N ASP A 64 -3.39 0.07 -7.26
CA ASP A 64 -2.01 0.31 -7.69
C ASP A 64 -1.16 0.99 -6.61
N LEU A 65 -1.79 1.91 -5.86
CA LEU A 65 -1.14 2.73 -4.84
C LEU A 65 -1.97 2.78 -3.56
N SER A 66 -1.28 2.73 -2.42
CA SER A 66 -1.82 3.06 -1.10
C SER A 66 -1.23 4.39 -0.65
N ILE A 67 -2.08 5.38 -0.37
CA ILE A 67 -1.65 6.74 0.04
C ILE A 67 -2.07 6.97 1.49
N GLU A 68 -1.09 7.08 2.38
CA GLU A 68 -1.36 7.43 3.78
C GLU A 68 -1.40 8.94 3.94
N VAL A 69 -2.41 9.43 4.67
CA VAL A 69 -2.61 10.84 4.98
C VAL A 69 -2.78 11.05 6.48
N ASP A 70 -2.52 12.26 6.95
CA ASP A 70 -2.72 12.65 8.35
C ASP A 70 -4.20 12.75 8.76
N ASP A 71 -5.10 13.02 7.80
CA ASP A 71 -6.54 13.17 8.02
C ASP A 71 -7.31 12.74 6.75
N VAL A 72 -7.97 11.58 6.84
CA VAL A 72 -8.71 10.97 5.72
C VAL A 72 -10.01 11.70 5.42
N ASP A 73 -10.69 12.24 6.44
CA ASP A 73 -11.98 12.92 6.29
C ASP A 73 -11.82 14.22 5.50
N VAL A 74 -10.75 14.98 5.78
CA VAL A 74 -10.41 16.19 5.02
C VAL A 74 -10.13 15.87 3.55
N VAL A 75 -9.44 14.77 3.25
CA VAL A 75 -9.18 14.34 1.87
C VAL A 75 -10.46 13.90 1.17
N TYR A 76 -11.29 13.13 1.86
CA TYR A 76 -12.57 12.67 1.35
C TYR A 76 -13.50 13.84 0.96
N GLU A 77 -13.64 14.86 1.81
CA GLU A 77 -14.43 16.05 1.49
C GLU A 77 -13.82 16.92 0.38
N ARG A 78 -12.49 16.88 0.19
CA ARG A 78 -11.84 17.51 -0.99
C ARG A 78 -12.13 16.72 -2.26
N MET A 79 -12.05 15.39 -2.21
CA MET A 79 -12.38 14.51 -3.35
C MET A 79 -13.81 14.68 -3.81
N LYS A 80 -14.76 14.79 -2.87
CA LYS A 80 -16.17 15.09 -3.17
C LYS A 80 -16.34 16.43 -3.90
N ARG A 81 -15.78 17.51 -3.32
CA ARG A 81 -15.88 18.86 -3.90
C ARG A 81 -15.23 18.96 -5.28
N ALA A 82 -14.18 18.18 -5.53
CA ALA A 82 -13.52 18.11 -6.82
C ALA A 82 -14.22 17.18 -7.83
N GLY A 83 -15.26 16.44 -7.42
CA GLY A 83 -16.05 15.56 -8.29
C GLY A 83 -15.41 14.20 -8.58
N TYR A 84 -14.42 13.77 -7.79
CA TYR A 84 -13.74 12.47 -7.98
C TYR A 84 -14.56 11.26 -7.53
N TYR A 85 -15.62 11.45 -6.73
CA TYR A 85 -16.51 10.36 -6.29
C TYR A 85 -17.37 9.75 -7.42
N ASN A 86 -17.40 10.39 -8.60
CA ASN A 86 -18.19 9.98 -9.78
C ASN A 86 -17.35 9.83 -11.06
N ARG A 87 -16.00 9.90 -10.98
CA ARG A 87 -15.12 10.06 -12.16
C ARG A 87 -13.97 9.06 -12.28
N ILE A 88 -13.91 8.05 -11.42
CA ILE A 88 -12.87 7.02 -11.44
C ILE A 88 -13.54 5.66 -11.22
#